data_AF-A0A227J3L2-F1
#
_entry.id   AF-A0A227J3L2-F1
#
_cell.length_a   1.000
_cell.length_b   1.000
_cell.length_c   1.000
_cell.angle_alpha   90.00
_cell.angle_beta   90.00
_cell.angle_gamma   90.00
#
_symmetry.space_group_name_H-M   'P 1'
#
loop_
_entity.id
_entity.type
_entity.pdbx_description
1 polymer ?
#
loop_
_entity_poly.entity_id
_entity_poly.type
_entity_poly.pdbx_seq_one_letter_code
_entity_poly.pdbx_strand_id
1 'polypeptide(L)'
;KQEHDYLWNEKRPEITKIVTWAASLGDRSENADYTFNKRLLRQIDRRVRFLRKFLPEVTIVDYSPQQEGKVFFGAWVEIENEAGDVKKFRIVGPEEIYG
;
A
#
# COMPACT_ATOMS: atom_id res chain seq x y z
N LYS A 1 -0.97 -1.64 -8.40
CA LYS A 1 -1.97 -1.17 -9.39
C LYS A 1 -3.39 -1.51 -8.96
N GLN A 2 -3.73 -2.79 -8.73
CA GLN A 2 -5.07 -3.21 -8.27
C GLN A 2 -5.61 -2.46 -7.03
N GLU A 3 -4.78 -2.24 -6.01
CA GLU A 3 -5.22 -1.47 -4.81
C GLU A 3 -5.62 -0.03 -5.15
N HIS A 4 -4.88 0.63 -6.05
CA HIS A 4 -5.17 2.00 -6.46
C HIS A 4 -6.50 2.09 -7.22
N ASP A 5 -6.73 1.17 -8.15
CA ASP A 5 -7.96 1.12 -8.95
C ASP A 5 -9.19 0.83 -8.08
N TYR A 6 -9.09 -0.12 -7.14
CA TYR A 6 -10.16 -0.43 -6.18
C TYR A 6 -10.52 0.78 -5.30
N LEU A 7 -9.51 1.45 -4.73
CA LEU A 7 -9.74 2.62 -3.89
C LEU A 7 -10.38 3.78 -4.67
N TRP A 8 -9.98 3.96 -5.93
CA TRP A 8 -10.46 5.07 -6.75
C TRP A 8 -11.84 4.82 -7.36
N ASN A 9 -12.09 3.62 -7.89
CA ASN A 9 -13.29 3.32 -8.67
C ASN A 9 -14.45 2.77 -7.83
N GLU A 10 -14.17 2.06 -6.74
CA GLU A 10 -15.21 1.42 -5.92
C GLU A 10 -15.39 2.17 -4.60
N LYS A 11 -14.33 2.20 -3.79
CA LYS A 11 -14.43 2.62 -2.39
C LYS A 11 -14.66 4.12 -2.24
N ARG A 12 -14.02 4.96 -3.04
CA ARG A 12 -14.19 6.42 -2.99
C ARG A 12 -15.61 6.87 -3.35
N PRO A 13 -16.24 6.37 -4.44
CA PRO A 13 -17.65 6.65 -4.72
C PRO A 13 -18.61 6.17 -3.64
N GLU A 14 -18.40 4.98 -3.08
CA GLU A 14 -19.23 4.46 -1.98
C GLU A 14 -19.19 5.36 -0.75
N ILE A 15 -18.01 5.69 -0.25
CA ILE A 15 -17.86 6.58 0.91
C ILE A 15 -18.45 7.96 0.62
N THR A 16 -18.31 8.46 -0.61
CA THR A 16 -18.92 9.74 -1.00
C THR A 16 -20.45 9.70 -0.88
N LYS A 17 -21.09 8.62 -1.35
CA LYS A 17 -22.54 8.43 -1.20
C LYS A 17 -22.96 8.40 0.27
N ILE A 18 -22.22 7.67 1.10
CA ILE A 18 -22.49 7.59 2.55
C ILE A 18 -22.34 8.97 3.21
N VAL A 19 -21.29 9.73 2.87
CA VAL A 19 -21.09 11.10 3.38
C VAL A 19 -22.24 12.03 2.97
N THR A 20 -22.68 11.95 1.70
CA THR A 20 -23.80 12.77 1.21
C THR A 20 -25.12 12.40 1.87
N TRP A 21 -25.37 11.11 2.10
CA TRP A 21 -26.54 10.64 2.83
C TRP A 21 -26.50 11.07 4.30
N ALA A 22 -25.37 10.90 4.98
CA ALA A 22 -25.16 11.36 6.35
C ALA A 22 -25.33 12.88 6.48
N ALA A 23 -24.88 13.65 5.48
CA ALA A 23 -25.08 15.10 5.44
C ALA A 23 -26.54 15.53 5.22
N SER A 24 -27.40 14.61 4.75
CA SER A 24 -28.84 14.85 4.54
C SER A 24 -29.68 14.49 5.77
N LEU A 25 -29.12 13.74 6.72
CA LEU A 25 -29.81 13.23 7.91
C LEU A 25 -29.82 14.18 9.11
N GLY A 26 -29.12 15.31 9.04
CA GLY A 26 -29.11 16.28 10.14
C GLY A 26 -27.87 17.16 10.17
N ASP A 27 -27.60 17.71 11.35
CA ASP A 27 -26.50 18.64 11.54
C ASP A 27 -25.13 17.95 11.44
N ARG A 28 -24.22 18.57 10.68
CA ARG A 28 -22.94 17.95 10.27
C ARG A 28 -21.94 17.82 11.41
N SER A 29 -22.12 18.58 12.48
CA SER A 29 -21.27 18.58 13.68
C SER A 29 -21.66 17.49 14.68
N GLU A 30 -22.94 17.14 14.78
CA GLU A 30 -23.42 16.11 15.71
C GLU A 30 -23.44 14.71 15.09
N ASN A 31 -23.52 14.62 13.76
CA ASN A 31 -23.55 13.33 13.08
C ASN A 31 -22.17 12.65 13.09
N ALA A 32 -22.03 11.64 13.96
CA ALA A 32 -20.84 10.80 14.07
C ALA A 32 -20.50 10.07 12.76
N ASP A 33 -21.52 9.61 12.01
CA ASP A 33 -21.32 8.95 10.72
C ASP A 33 -20.75 9.92 9.68
N TYR A 34 -21.20 11.17 9.66
CA TYR A 34 -20.64 12.18 8.77
C TYR A 34 -19.16 12.43 9.08
N THR A 35 -18.82 12.62 10.36
CA THR A 35 -17.45 12.90 10.80
C THR A 35 -16.51 11.73 10.51
N PHE A 36 -16.96 10.50 10.81
CA PHE A 36 -16.20 9.28 10.55
C PHE A 36 -15.97 9.07 9.05
N ASN A 37 -17.02 9.07 8.24
CA ASN A 37 -16.90 8.83 6.79
C ASN A 37 -16.09 9.93 6.09
N LYS A 38 -16.15 11.18 6.56
CA LYS A 38 -15.29 12.27 6.08
C LYS A 38 -13.81 12.08 6.45
N ARG A 39 -13.51 11.47 7.60
CA ARG A 39 -12.13 11.07 7.94
C ARG A 39 -11.66 9.91 7.06
N LEU A 40 -12.53 8.94 6.81
CA LEU A 40 -12.23 7.79 5.96
C LEU A 40 -11.95 8.21 4.51
N LEU A 41 -12.75 9.12 3.95
CA LEU A 41 -12.52 9.70 2.62
C LEU A 41 -11.13 10.34 2.51
N ARG A 42 -10.70 11.09 3.54
CA ARG A 42 -9.37 11.71 3.60
C ARG A 42 -8.24 10.67 3.69
N GLN A 43 -8.44 9.55 4.38
CA GLN A 43 -7.47 8.47 4.43
C GLN A 43 -7.32 7.78 3.07
N ILE A 44 -8.44 7.52 2.38
CA ILE A 44 -8.44 6.95 1.03
C ILE A 44 -7.70 7.87 0.07
N ASP A 45 -8.03 9.17 0.03
CA ASP A 45 -7.37 10.14 -0.84
C ASP A 45 -5.86 10.23 -0.54
N ARG A 46 -5.44 10.13 0.73
CA ARG A 46 -4.02 10.09 1.12
C ARG A 46 -3.32 8.84 0.59
N ARG A 47 -3.93 7.65 0.73
CA ARG A 47 -3.36 6.39 0.24
C ARG A 47 -3.28 6.38 -1.29
N VAL A 48 -4.33 6.85 -1.97
CA VAL A 48 -4.36 6.99 -3.43
C VAL A 48 -3.25 7.92 -3.92
N ARG A 49 -3.03 9.06 -3.25
CA ARG A 49 -1.94 9.99 -3.60
C ARG A 49 -0.57 9.35 -3.42
N PHE A 50 -0.36 8.63 -2.32
CA PHE A 50 0.87 7.88 -2.07
C PHE A 50 1.11 6.86 -3.19
N LEU A 51 0.13 6.01 -3.49
CA LEU A 51 0.23 5.00 -4.55
C LEU A 51 0.48 5.63 -5.93
N ARG A 52 -0.17 6.75 -6.26
CA ARG A 52 0.06 7.46 -7.53
C ARG A 52 1.47 8.01 -7.68
N LYS A 53 2.09 8.46 -6.58
CA LYS A 53 3.48 8.92 -6.59
C LYS A 53 4.45 7.74 -6.64
N PHE A 54 4.13 6.68 -5.91
CA PHE A 54 5.01 5.51 -5.75
C PHE A 54 5.02 4.60 -6.98
N LEU A 55 3.86 4.32 -7.59
CA LEU A 55 3.71 3.44 -8.76
C LEU A 55 4.66 3.74 -9.95
N PRO A 56 4.90 5.01 -10.34
CA PRO A 56 5.86 5.32 -11.40
C PRO A 56 7.32 5.31 -10.94
N GLU A 57 7.59 5.49 -9.63
CA GLU A 57 8.96 5.47 -9.06
C GLU A 57 9.44 4.04 -8.76
N VAL A 58 8.52 3.08 -8.62
CA VAL A 58 8.85 1.66 -8.45
C VAL A 58 9.42 1.11 -9.75
N THR A 59 10.74 0.99 -9.79
CA THR A 59 11.44 0.20 -10.81
C THR A 59 11.54 -1.22 -10.26
N ILE A 60 10.79 -2.16 -10.84
CA ILE A 60 10.96 -3.59 -10.53
C ILE A 60 12.35 -3.96 -11.05
N VAL A 61 13.30 -4.22 -10.14
CA VAL A 61 14.61 -4.73 -10.51
C VAL A 61 14.43 -6.21 -10.79
N ASP A 62 14.30 -6.56 -12.07
CA ASP A 62 14.33 -7.95 -12.50
C ASP A 62 15.73 -8.53 -12.28
N TYR A 63 15.76 -9.74 -11.75
CA TYR A 63 16.99 -10.49 -11.52
C TYR A 63 17.71 -10.72 -12.86
N SER A 64 18.95 -10.24 -12.98
CA SER A 64 19.80 -10.51 -14.14
C SER A 64 20.84 -11.57 -13.78
N PRO A 65 21.05 -12.62 -14.62
CA PRO A 65 22.08 -13.63 -14.39
C PRO A 65 23.52 -13.05 -14.39
N GLN A 66 23.71 -11.80 -14.84
CA GLN A 66 24.98 -11.06 -14.68
C GLN A 66 25.31 -10.69 -13.22
N GLN A 67 24.37 -10.90 -12.29
CA GLN A 67 24.51 -10.67 -10.86
C GLN A 67 25.01 -11.91 -10.09
N GLU A 68 25.30 -13.03 -10.76
CA GLU A 68 25.89 -14.22 -10.13
C GLU A 68 27.18 -13.86 -9.35
N GLY A 69 27.16 -14.10 -8.03
CA GLY A 69 28.28 -13.84 -7.12
C GLY A 69 28.20 -12.54 -6.30
N LYS A 70 27.20 -11.68 -6.51
CA LYS A 70 26.96 -10.50 -5.65
C LYS A 70 25.50 -10.41 -5.20
N VAL A 71 25.30 -10.16 -3.92
CA VAL A 71 23.97 -10.00 -3.32
C VAL A 71 23.44 -8.59 -3.65
N PHE A 72 22.38 -8.52 -4.48
CA PHE A 72 21.69 -7.28 -4.87
C PHE A 72 20.25 -7.24 -4.33
N PHE A 73 19.62 -6.06 -4.39
CA PHE A 73 18.20 -5.89 -4.08
C PHE A 73 17.33 -6.81 -4.96
N GLY A 74 16.38 -7.53 -4.35
CA GLY A 74 15.52 -8.50 -5.02
C GLY A 74 16.07 -9.93 -5.05
N ALA A 75 17.34 -10.15 -4.67
CA ALA A 75 17.95 -11.47 -4.64
C ALA A 75 17.44 -12.34 -3.47
N TRP A 76 17.32 -13.63 -3.73
CA TRP A 76 17.14 -14.66 -2.71
C TRP A 76 18.52 -15.04 -2.18
N VAL A 77 18.69 -14.95 -0.87
CA VAL A 77 19.93 -15.28 -0.17
C VAL A 77 19.64 -16.42 0.79
N GLU A 78 20.43 -17.48 0.70
CA GLU A 78 20.43 -18.56 1.68
C GLU A 78 21.62 -18.35 2.60
N ILE A 79 21.36 -18.30 3.90
CA ILE A 79 22.39 -18.16 4.94
C ILE A 79 22.35 -19.43 5.77
N GLU A 80 23.50 -20.06 5.93
CA GLU A 80 23.71 -21.18 6.84
C GLU A 80 24.49 -20.70 8.06
N ASN A 81 23.96 -20.96 9.26
CA ASN A 81 24.68 -20.72 10.51
C ASN A 81 25.55 -21.93 10.88
N GLU A 82 26.55 -21.76 11.75
CA GLU A 82 27.41 -22.84 12.28
C GLU A 82 26.64 -24.01 12.96
N ALA A 83 25.36 -23.81 13.28
CA ALA A 83 24.46 -24.84 13.82
C ALA A 83 23.78 -25.71 12.74
N GLY A 84 24.03 -25.46 11.45
CA GLY A 84 23.40 -26.16 10.32
C GLY A 84 22.00 -25.66 9.94
N ASP A 85 21.54 -24.56 10.56
CA ASP A 85 20.27 -23.93 10.23
C ASP A 85 20.39 -23.10 8.95
N VAL A 86 19.73 -23.56 7.88
CA VAL A 86 19.63 -22.84 6.60
C VAL A 86 18.37 -21.97 6.61
N LYS A 87 18.55 -20.65 6.47
CA LYS A 87 17.45 -19.69 6.32
C LYS A 87 17.51 -18.98 4.98
N LYS A 88 16.37 -18.96 4.29
CA LYS A 88 16.19 -18.23 3.02
C LYS A 88 15.56 -16.87 3.30
N PHE A 89 16.23 -15.81 2.89
CA PHE A 89 15.75 -14.44 2.98
C PHE A 89 15.69 -13.80 1.61
N ARG A 90 14.71 -12.91 1.43
CA ARG A 90 14.62 -12.04 0.25
C ARG A 90 14.93 -10.62 0.67
N ILE A 91 15.91 -10.00 0.02
CA ILE A 91 16.23 -8.60 0.27
C ILE A 91 15.21 -7.75 -0.47
N VAL A 92 14.21 -7.27 0.27
CA VAL A 92 13.19 -6.35 -0.21
C VAL A 92 13.45 -4.95 0.36
N GLY A 93 13.01 -3.91 -0.35
CA GLY A 93 13.10 -2.55 0.15
C GLY A 93 12.22 -2.35 1.40
N PRO A 94 12.56 -1.42 2.31
CA PRO A 94 11.75 -1.15 3.50
C PRO A 94 10.30 -0.77 3.16
N GLU A 95 10.07 -0.23 1.97
CA GLU A 95 8.74 0.14 1.47
C GLU A 95 7.83 -1.05 1.11
N GLU A 96 8.38 -2.26 0.89
CA GLU A 96 7.58 -3.50 0.76
C GLU A 96 7.30 -4.18 2.11
N ILE A 97 8.09 -3.90 3.15
CA ILE A 97 7.94 -4.51 4.48
C ILE A 97 6.88 -3.77 5.32
N TYR A 98 6.75 -2.45 5.13
CA TYR A 98 5.84 -1.59 5.91
C TYR A 98 4.64 -1.06 5.11
N GLY A 99 4.44 -1.55 3.87
CA GLY A 99 3.44 -1.08 2.90
C GLY A 99 2.00 -1.42 3.23
#